data_AF-A0A0A9AH68-F1
#
_entry.id   AF-A0A0A9AH68-F1
#
_cell.length_a   1.000
_cell.length_b   1.000
_cell.length_c   1.000
_cell.angle_alpha   90.00
_cell.angle_beta   90.00
_cell.angle_gamma   90.00
#
_symmetry.space_group_name_H-M   'P 1'
#
loop_
_entity.id
_entity.type
_entity.pdbx_description
1 polymer ?
#
loop_
_entity_poly.entity_id
_entity_poly.type
_entity_poly.pdbx_seq_one_letter_code
_entity_poly.pdbx_strand_id
1 'polypeptide(L)'
;MCLIRFGHFSQWSLLRNLAMAHTFFWTDRWIHGQCIADLASRLYAAIPKQRVQRRTVQEAVTNRAWVSDIQGALTVGVIVDYLHLWDSL
;
A
#
# COMPACT_ATOMS: atom_id res chain seq x y z
N MET A 1 -32.96 13.41 26.59
CA MET A 1 -32.79 13.93 25.21
C MET A 1 -31.46 14.67 25.18
N CYS A 2 -30.37 14.29 24.51
CA CYS A 2 -30.00 13.16 23.68
C CYS A 2 -28.56 12.78 24.06
N LEU A 3 -28.27 11.48 24.08
CA LEU A 3 -26.97 10.92 24.45
C LEU A 3 -25.88 11.26 23.42
N ILE A 4 -24.70 11.48 23.98
CA ILE A 4 -23.38 11.53 23.36
C ILE A 4 -23.19 10.32 22.44
N ARG A 5 -22.86 10.55 21.16
CA ARG A 5 -22.33 9.52 20.26
C ARG A 5 -21.29 10.11 19.29
N PHE A 6 -20.19 10.60 19.83
CA PHE A 6 -18.96 10.89 19.09
C PHE A 6 -17.77 10.33 19.89
N GLY A 7 -17.38 9.09 19.59
CA GLY A 7 -16.25 8.43 20.28
C GLY A 7 -15.72 7.17 19.60
N HIS A 8 -16.32 6.72 18.49
CA HIS A 8 -15.98 5.43 17.85
C HIS A 8 -15.23 5.60 16.51
N PHE A 9 -14.80 6.79 16.11
CA PHE A 9 -14.14 6.99 14.80
C PHE A 9 -12.61 7.13 14.88
N SER A 10 -12.10 7.72 15.96
CA SER A 10 -10.66 7.92 16.16
C SER A 10 -9.93 6.62 16.54
N GLN A 11 -10.54 5.77 17.36
CA GLN A 11 -9.91 4.53 17.82
C GLN A 11 -9.71 3.51 16.68
N TRP A 12 -10.65 3.42 15.74
CA TRP A 12 -10.56 2.54 14.57
C TRP A 12 -9.58 3.03 13.51
N SER A 13 -9.43 4.35 13.36
CA SER A 13 -8.41 4.92 12.48
C SER A 13 -7.01 4.70 13.02
N LEU A 14 -6.83 4.78 14.34
CA LEU A 14 -5.56 4.47 15.01
C LEU A 14 -5.23 2.98 14.95
N LEU A 15 -6.19 2.09 15.22
CA LEU A 15 -5.99 0.64 15.10
C LEU A 15 -5.67 0.22 13.66
N ARG A 16 -6.34 0.83 12.67
CA ARG A 16 -6.04 0.62 11.25
C ARG A 16 -4.64 1.11 10.88
N ASN A 17 -4.23 2.30 11.33
CA ASN A 17 -2.86 2.79 11.09
C ASN A 17 -1.79 1.90 11.76
N LEU A 18 -2.05 1.42 12.98
CA LEU A 18 -1.14 0.51 13.68
C LEU A 18 -1.00 -0.85 12.97
N ALA A 19 -2.09 -1.38 12.41
CA ALA A 19 -2.02 -2.61 11.60
C ALA A 19 -1.16 -2.42 10.34
N MET A 20 -1.24 -1.25 9.70
CA MET A 20 -0.45 -0.91 8.50
C MET A 20 1.04 -0.64 8.77
N ALA A 21 1.44 -0.46 10.04
CA ALA A 21 2.83 -0.25 10.44
C ALA A 21 3.67 -1.54 10.43
N HIS A 22 3.03 -2.70 10.61
CA HIS A 22 3.68 -4.02 10.66
C HIS A 22 3.42 -4.86 9.41
N THR A 23 2.73 -4.31 8.43
CA THR A 23 2.35 -4.99 7.19
C THR A 23 3.20 -4.46 6.04
N PHE A 24 3.80 -5.34 5.24
CA PHE A 24 4.62 -4.96 4.10
C PHE A 24 3.76 -4.56 2.90
N PHE A 25 4.08 -3.42 2.30
CA PHE A 25 3.28 -2.85 1.21
C PHE A 25 3.24 -3.75 -0.03
N TRP A 26 4.38 -4.32 -0.43
CA TRP A 26 4.50 -5.03 -1.70
C TRP A 26 4.06 -6.50 -1.63
N THR A 27 4.25 -7.16 -0.48
CA THR A 27 4.11 -8.62 -0.36
C THR A 27 2.91 -9.09 0.43
N ASP A 28 2.41 -8.29 1.37
CA ASP A 28 1.36 -8.74 2.27
C ASP A 28 -0.03 -8.46 1.70
N ARG A 29 -1.02 -9.19 2.21
CA ARG A 29 -2.41 -9.17 1.73
C ARG A 29 -3.23 -8.09 2.42
N TRP A 30 -3.01 -6.84 2.05
CA TRP A 30 -3.64 -5.70 2.73
C TRP A 30 -4.59 -4.88 1.84
N ILE A 31 -4.52 -5.06 0.51
CA ILE A 31 -5.43 -4.40 -0.44
C ILE A 31 -6.52 -5.39 -0.85
N HIS A 32 -7.73 -5.22 -0.30
CA HIS A 32 -8.87 -6.15 -0.53
C HIS A 32 -8.54 -7.63 -0.28
N GLY A 33 -7.61 -7.93 0.64
CA GLY A 33 -7.14 -9.29 0.92
C GLY A 33 -6.17 -9.87 -0.12
N GLN A 34 -5.69 -9.07 -1.06
CA GLN A 34 -4.67 -9.41 -2.05
C GLN A 34 -3.37 -8.66 -1.74
N CYS A 35 -2.24 -9.18 -2.24
CA CYS A 35 -0.98 -8.46 -2.23
C CYS A 35 -0.71 -7.77 -3.57
N ILE A 36 0.12 -6.73 -3.56
CA ILE A 36 0.44 -5.98 -4.77
C ILE A 36 1.28 -6.81 -5.74
N ALA A 37 2.12 -7.74 -5.24
CA ALA A 37 2.86 -8.67 -6.08
C ALA A 37 1.95 -9.50 -7.01
N ASP A 38 0.75 -9.86 -6.55
CA ASP A 38 -0.24 -10.59 -7.35
C ASP A 38 -1.02 -9.64 -8.28
N LEU A 39 -1.42 -8.47 -7.78
CA LEU A 39 -2.24 -7.50 -8.53
C LEU A 39 -1.47 -6.82 -9.67
N ALA A 40 -0.19 -6.53 -9.45
CA ALA A 40 0.65 -5.69 -10.29
C ALA A 40 2.04 -6.33 -10.48
N SER A 41 2.05 -7.58 -10.95
CA SER A 41 3.26 -8.41 -11.05
C SER A 41 4.39 -7.78 -11.87
N ARG A 42 4.08 -7.01 -12.93
CA ARG A 42 5.09 -6.37 -13.78
C ARG A 42 5.70 -5.18 -13.07
N LEU A 43 4.87 -4.37 -12.41
CA LEU A 43 5.35 -3.28 -11.56
C LEU A 43 6.21 -3.82 -10.41
N TYR A 44 5.77 -4.88 -9.74
CA TYR A 44 6.52 -5.52 -8.67
C TYR A 44 7.91 -6.00 -9.13
N ALA A 45 8.01 -6.57 -10.33
CA ALA A 45 9.28 -6.98 -10.92
C ALA A 45 10.25 -5.80 -11.20
N ALA A 46 9.73 -4.58 -11.34
CA ALA A 46 10.52 -3.36 -11.52
C ALA A 46 11.05 -2.77 -10.19
N ILE A 47 10.84 -3.44 -9.07
CA ILE A 47 11.23 -2.93 -7.74
C ILE A 47 12.39 -3.75 -7.18
N PRO A 48 13.44 -3.10 -6.63
CA PRO A 48 14.51 -3.81 -5.96
C PRO A 48 14.01 -4.60 -4.76
N LYS A 49 14.47 -5.85 -4.60
CA LYS A 49 14.10 -6.73 -3.48
C LYS A 49 14.26 -6.09 -2.10
N GLN A 50 15.26 -5.21 -1.93
CA GLN A 50 15.49 -4.50 -0.68
C GLN A 50 14.35 -3.54 -0.31
N ARG A 51 13.70 -2.91 -1.29
CA ARG A 51 12.55 -2.02 -1.05
C ARG A 51 11.30 -2.84 -0.73
N VAL A 52 11.09 -3.91 -1.48
CA VAL A 52 9.99 -4.86 -1.27
C VAL A 52 9.92 -5.34 0.18
N GLN A 53 11.05 -5.75 0.76
CA GLN A 53 11.10 -6.36 2.10
C GLN A 53 11.13 -5.37 3.27
N ARG A 54 11.18 -4.06 3.02
CA ARG A 54 11.31 -3.06 4.08
C ARG A 54 10.15 -2.07 4.11
N ARG A 55 9.51 -1.84 2.96
CA ARG A 55 8.46 -0.84 2.84
C ARG A 55 7.19 -1.32 3.53
N THR A 56 6.78 -0.62 4.58
CA THR A 56 5.49 -0.87 5.24
C THR A 56 4.36 -0.15 4.51
N VAL A 57 3.13 -0.60 4.70
CA VAL A 57 1.95 0.06 4.11
C VAL A 57 1.84 1.50 4.57
N GLN A 58 2.05 1.74 5.87
CA GLN A 58 2.01 3.09 6.43
C GLN A 58 3.02 4.00 5.75
N GLU A 59 4.27 3.58 5.60
CA GLU A 59 5.31 4.38 4.92
C GLU A 59 4.95 4.62 3.46
N ALA A 60 4.55 3.58 2.74
CA ALA A 60 4.27 3.63 1.32
C ALA A 60 3.11 4.57 0.95
N VAL A 61 1.99 4.45 1.67
CA VAL A 61 0.79 5.25 1.42
C VAL A 61 1.00 6.70 1.85
N THR A 62 1.79 6.92 2.92
CA THR A 62 2.12 8.27 3.37
C THR A 62 2.89 9.01 2.28
N ASN A 63 2.33 10.13 1.82
CA ASN A 63 2.89 10.97 0.77
C ASN A 63 3.23 10.21 -0.53
N ARG A 64 2.58 9.08 -0.79
CA ARG A 64 2.81 8.24 -1.96
C ARG A 64 4.28 7.81 -2.13
N ALA A 65 4.97 7.56 -1.01
CA ALA A 65 6.38 7.23 -1.00
C ALA A 65 6.72 5.96 -1.81
N TRP A 66 5.76 5.05 -1.99
CA TRP A 66 5.94 3.82 -2.78
C TRP A 66 6.36 4.08 -4.24
N VAL A 67 6.02 5.24 -4.82
CA VAL A 67 6.43 5.59 -6.19
C VAL A 67 7.96 5.64 -6.32
N SER A 68 8.65 6.04 -5.24
CA SER A 68 10.12 6.09 -5.19
C SER A 68 10.81 4.71 -5.15
N ASP A 69 10.04 3.65 -4.92
CA ASP A 69 10.56 2.28 -4.91
C ASP A 69 10.75 1.72 -6.34
N ILE A 70 10.14 2.34 -7.35
CA ILE A 70 10.22 1.93 -8.75
C ILE A 70 11.59 2.33 -9.31
N GLN A 71 12.44 1.35 -9.64
CA GLN A 71 13.80 1.59 -10.13
C GLN A 71 14.17 0.79 -11.39
N GLY A 72 13.34 -0.20 -11.76
CA GLY A 72 13.50 -1.00 -12.95
C GLY A 72 12.98 -0.32 -14.21
N ALA A 73 12.97 -1.07 -15.32
CA ALA A 73 12.53 -0.55 -16.61
C ALA A 73 11.03 -0.19 -16.61
N LEU A 74 10.72 1.06 -16.99
CA LEU A 74 9.36 1.57 -17.15
C LEU A 74 8.76 1.15 -18.49
N THR A 75 8.56 -0.15 -18.67
CA THR A 75 7.86 -0.67 -19.83
C THR A 75 6.38 -0.27 -19.81
N VAL A 76 5.70 -0.32 -20.95
CA VAL A 76 4.26 -0.05 -21.03
C VAL A 76 3.47 -0.92 -20.04
N GLY A 77 3.85 -2.19 -19.88
CA GLY A 77 3.21 -3.08 -18.90
C GLY A 77 3.38 -2.63 -17.46
N VAL A 78 4.54 -2.07 -17.10
CA VAL A 78 4.79 -1.49 -15.77
C VAL A 78 3.97 -0.23 -15.55
N ILE A 79 3.82 0.61 -16.58
CA ILE A 79 3.00 1.84 -16.50
C ILE A 79 1.52 1.49 -16.32
N VAL A 80 1.02 0.48 -17.04
CA VAL A 80 -0.37 0.01 -16.88
C VAL A 80 -0.61 -0.52 -15.46
N ASP A 81 0.29 -1.38 -14.95
CA ASP A 81 0.21 -1.90 -13.58
C ASP A 81 0.28 -0.76 -12.53
N TYR A 82 1.12 0.26 -12.77
CA TYR A 82 1.20 1.46 -11.93
C TYR A 82 -0.12 2.21 -11.88
N LEU A 83 -0.78 2.46 -13.02
CA LEU A 83 -2.05 3.18 -13.07
C LEU A 83 -3.17 2.40 -12.37
N HIS A 84 -3.24 1.08 -12.60
CA HIS A 84 -4.21 0.24 -11.90
C HIS A 84 -4.01 0.21 -10.39
N LEU A 85 -2.75 0.14 -9.94
CA LEU A 85 -2.44 0.22 -8.52
C LEU A 85 -2.79 1.60 -7.94
N TRP A 86 -2.50 2.68 -8.68
CA TRP A 86 -2.80 4.04 -8.25
C TRP A 86 -4.29 4.26 -8.02
N ASP A 87 -5.15 3.73 -8.90
CA ASP A 87 -6.61 3.85 -8.77
C ASP A 87 -7.18 2.98 -7.65
N SER A 88 -6.45 1.95 -7.22
CA SER A 88 -6.88 1.02 -6.16
C SER A 88 -6.52 1.48 -4.74
N LEU A 89 -5.64 2.49 -4.61
CA LEU A 89 -5.08 3.02 -3.36
C LEU A 89 -5.75 4.33 -2.91
#